data_AF-A0A8D8TF51-F1
#
_entry.id   AF-A0A8D8TF51-F1
#
_cell.length_a   1.000
_cell.length_b   1.000
_cell.length_c   1.000
_cell.angle_alpha   90.00
_cell.angle_beta   90.00
_cell.angle_gamma   90.00
#
_symmetry.space_group_name_H-M   'P 1'
#
loop_
_entity.id
_entity.type
_entity.pdbx_description
1 polymer ?
#
loop_
_entity_poly.entity_id
_entity_poly.type
_entity_poly.pdbx_seq_one_letter_code
_entity_poly.pdbx_strand_id
1 'polypeptide(L)'
;MKLTREHLKNVWSDGLIMGFVRKRRAEEMLSAKAKGTFLLRFSDSELGGITIAYVGGNGEVLMIQPFTCKDFQIRNLADRISDIPDLMYLYPEIPKDQAFGKYYTPIQDPLPYINGYVKPILRIQIPGSQMPSNGLPGGMNSYPSTPQNMFHPHSPPDHTRDTASVVSGDSNYPNGVENGTGMEYDIFNQDFSSSEQLPQINEEDVLELYNNSA
;
A
#
# COMPACT_ATOMS: atom_id res chain seq x y z
N MET A 1 -7.69 -13.10 -11.27
CA MET A 1 -7.39 -11.75 -10.70
C MET A 1 -8.39 -11.43 -9.61
N LYS A 2 -7.97 -11.50 -8.34
CA LYS A 2 -8.80 -11.17 -7.17
C LYS A 2 -9.06 -9.67 -7.06
N LEU A 3 -8.00 -8.86 -7.20
CA LEU A 3 -8.03 -7.39 -7.14
C LEU A 3 -9.13 -6.77 -8.03
N THR A 4 -9.12 -7.11 -9.32
CA THR A 4 -10.07 -6.53 -10.28
C THR A 4 -11.49 -6.95 -10.02
N ARG A 5 -11.72 -8.20 -9.61
CA ARG A 5 -13.06 -8.74 -9.37
C ARG A 5 -13.69 -8.18 -8.10
N GLU A 6 -12.91 -8.04 -7.04
CA GLU A 6 -13.41 -7.67 -5.71
C GLU A 6 -13.38 -6.15 -5.47
N HIS A 7 -12.33 -5.46 -5.90
CA HIS A 7 -12.11 -4.07 -5.50
C HIS A 7 -12.21 -3.06 -6.65
N LEU A 8 -11.97 -3.47 -7.90
CA LEU A 8 -11.88 -2.55 -9.03
C LEU A 8 -12.94 -2.76 -10.10
N LYS A 9 -13.91 -3.66 -9.88
CA LYS A 9 -14.86 -4.09 -10.93
C LYS A 9 -15.56 -2.92 -11.61
N ASN A 10 -16.10 -2.00 -10.82
CA ASN A 10 -16.88 -0.87 -11.34
C ASN A 10 -15.97 0.14 -12.06
N VAL A 11 -14.86 0.53 -11.41
CA VAL A 11 -13.86 1.47 -11.97
C VAL A 11 -13.23 0.92 -13.27
N TRP A 12 -13.00 -0.39 -13.34
CA TRP A 12 -12.52 -1.09 -14.52
C TRP A 12 -13.56 -1.10 -15.64
N SER A 13 -14.81 -1.42 -15.32
CA SER A 13 -15.91 -1.50 -16.30
C SER A 13 -16.21 -0.15 -16.94
N ASP A 14 -16.02 0.93 -16.19
CA ASP A 14 -16.15 2.31 -16.67
C ASP A 14 -14.96 2.80 -17.52
N GLY A 15 -13.93 1.97 -17.70
CA GLY A 15 -12.75 2.33 -18.50
C GLY A 15 -11.83 3.36 -17.85
N LEU A 16 -11.92 3.55 -16.53
CA LEU A 16 -11.08 4.52 -15.80
C LEU A 16 -9.65 4.00 -15.55
N ILE A 17 -9.41 2.72 -15.84
CA ILE A 17 -8.11 2.06 -15.69
C ILE A 17 -7.57 1.75 -17.08
N MET A 18 -6.37 2.27 -17.38
CA MET A 18 -5.69 2.03 -18.66
C MET A 18 -5.31 0.55 -18.85
N GLY A 19 -5.06 -0.14 -17.73
CA GLY A 19 -4.83 -1.59 -17.69
C GLY A 19 -3.35 -1.95 -17.79
N PHE A 20 -3.00 -2.82 -18.74
CA PHE A 20 -1.66 -3.37 -18.87
C PHE A 20 -0.76 -2.43 -19.66
N VAL A 21 -0.18 -1.45 -18.97
CA VAL A 21 0.78 -0.50 -19.53
C VAL A 21 2.10 -0.61 -18.79
N ARG A 22 3.18 -0.83 -19.54
CA ARG A 22 4.55 -0.86 -18.99
C ARG A 22 4.95 0.52 -18.48
N LYS A 23 5.83 0.54 -17.48
CA LYS A 23 6.37 1.79 -16.90
C LYS A 23 6.78 2.82 -17.97
N ARG A 24 7.66 2.41 -18.90
CA ARG A 24 8.17 3.30 -19.97
C ARG A 24 7.06 3.90 -20.83
N ARG A 25 6.05 3.11 -21.21
CA ARG A 25 4.94 3.60 -22.01
C ARG A 25 4.06 4.59 -21.24
N ALA A 26 3.86 4.37 -19.94
CA ALA A 26 3.14 5.31 -19.10
C ALA A 26 3.89 6.65 -18.99
N GLU A 27 5.22 6.61 -18.88
CA GLU A 27 6.07 7.82 -18.91
C GLU A 27 5.93 8.58 -20.22
N GLU A 28 6.02 7.90 -21.36
CA GLU A 28 5.84 8.50 -22.69
C GLU A 28 4.45 9.11 -22.88
N MET A 29 3.40 8.47 -22.36
CA MET A 29 2.03 8.97 -22.45
C MET A 29 1.78 10.23 -21.60
N LEU A 30 2.48 10.35 -20.49
CA LEU A 30 2.32 11.45 -19.52
C LEU A 30 3.31 12.60 -19.75
N SER A 31 4.47 12.37 -20.37
CA SER A 31 5.52 13.37 -20.56
C SER A 31 5.05 14.64 -21.30
N ALA A 32 4.08 14.50 -22.20
CA ALA A 32 3.50 15.60 -22.96
C ALA A 32 2.21 16.17 -22.34
N LYS A 33 1.84 15.76 -21.12
CA LYS A 33 0.59 16.15 -20.45
C LYS A 33 0.81 17.20 -19.36
N ALA A 34 -0.29 17.87 -18.99
CA ALA A 34 -0.27 18.90 -17.96
C ALA A 34 0.05 18.30 -16.58
N LYS A 35 0.60 19.12 -15.70
CA LYS A 35 0.87 18.75 -14.30
C LYS A 35 -0.41 18.25 -13.63
N GLY A 36 -0.26 17.22 -12.82
CA GLY A 36 -1.37 16.53 -12.15
C GLY A 36 -2.22 15.63 -13.04
N THR A 37 -1.85 15.45 -14.32
CA THR A 37 -2.42 14.38 -15.14
C THR A 37 -1.91 13.03 -14.66
N PHE A 38 -2.80 12.06 -14.51
CA PHE A 38 -2.48 10.72 -14.03
C PHE A 38 -3.18 9.62 -14.81
N LEU A 39 -2.64 8.41 -14.73
CA LEU A 39 -3.28 7.20 -15.25
C LEU A 39 -3.09 6.03 -14.28
N LEU A 40 -4.02 5.09 -14.36
CA LEU A 40 -4.00 3.86 -13.58
C LEU A 40 -3.55 2.69 -14.44
N ARG A 41 -2.55 1.93 -13.97
CA ARG A 41 -2.03 0.76 -14.68
C ARG A 41 -1.79 -0.39 -13.71
N PHE A 42 -1.91 -1.63 -14.20
CA PHE A 42 -1.46 -2.80 -13.45
C PHE A 42 0.06 -2.82 -13.35
N SER A 43 0.56 -3.21 -12.19
CA SER A 43 2.00 -3.35 -11.96
C SER A 43 2.52 -4.59 -12.69
N ASP A 44 3.67 -4.44 -13.36
CA ASP A 44 4.38 -5.56 -13.98
C ASP A 44 5.22 -6.33 -12.94
N SER A 45 5.68 -5.64 -11.89
CA SER A 45 6.57 -6.20 -10.86
C SER A 45 5.81 -6.74 -9.65
N GLU A 46 4.61 -6.22 -9.39
CA GLU A 46 3.80 -6.61 -8.23
C GLU A 46 2.54 -7.32 -8.69
N LEU A 47 2.53 -8.65 -8.48
CA LEU A 47 1.45 -9.51 -8.96
C LEU A 47 0.13 -9.11 -8.30
N GLY A 48 -0.83 -8.69 -9.12
CA GLY A 48 -2.13 -8.24 -8.61
C GLY A 48 -2.07 -6.89 -7.90
N GLY A 49 -1.08 -6.05 -8.21
CA GLY A 49 -1.02 -4.65 -7.80
C GLY A 49 -1.49 -3.68 -8.90
N ILE A 50 -2.06 -2.55 -8.49
CA ILE A 50 -2.39 -1.41 -9.37
C ILE A 50 -1.61 -0.17 -8.92
N THR A 51 -0.99 0.54 -9.85
CA THR A 51 -0.18 1.73 -9.57
C THR A 51 -0.75 2.95 -10.30
N ILE A 52 -0.41 4.12 -9.76
CA ILE A 52 -0.76 5.42 -10.31
C ILE A 52 0.52 6.06 -10.87
N ALA A 53 0.52 6.35 -12.15
CA ALA A 53 1.54 7.18 -12.79
C ALA A 53 0.98 8.60 -12.93
N TYR A 54 1.74 9.63 -12.59
CA TYR A 54 1.29 11.02 -12.68
C TYR A 54 2.41 12.00 -13.01
N VAL A 55 2.06 13.16 -13.56
CA VAL A 55 2.99 14.27 -13.80
C VAL A 55 3.09 15.12 -12.53
N GLY A 56 4.26 15.12 -11.89
CA GLY A 56 4.55 15.88 -10.68
C GLY A 56 4.68 17.39 -10.88
N GLY A 57 4.86 18.12 -9.79
CA GLY A 57 4.92 19.59 -9.81
C GLY A 57 6.08 20.19 -10.61
N ASN A 58 7.18 19.47 -10.76
CA ASN A 58 8.34 19.84 -11.59
C ASN A 58 8.21 19.36 -13.05
N GLY A 59 7.11 18.70 -13.42
CA GLY A 59 6.90 18.12 -14.75
C GLY A 59 7.51 16.74 -14.95
N GLU A 60 8.12 16.13 -13.93
CA GLU A 60 8.60 14.75 -14.01
C GLU A 60 7.45 13.76 -13.88
N VAL A 61 7.57 12.58 -14.50
CA VAL A 61 6.59 11.51 -14.34
C VAL A 61 6.99 10.65 -13.15
N LEU A 62 6.13 10.60 -12.15
CA LEU A 62 6.29 9.82 -10.93
C LEU A 62 5.35 8.61 -10.92
N MET A 63 5.75 7.58 -10.18
CA MET A 63 5.01 6.33 -10.03
C MET A 63 4.79 6.07 -8.54
N ILE A 64 3.53 6.00 -8.13
CA ILE A 64 3.18 5.63 -6.75
C ILE A 64 3.40 4.12 -6.59
N GLN A 65 3.85 3.69 -5.41
CA GLN A 65 3.96 2.27 -5.08
C GLN A 65 2.62 1.56 -5.36
N PRO A 66 2.63 0.37 -5.97
CA PRO A 66 1.39 -0.32 -6.29
C PRO A 66 0.57 -0.63 -5.04
N PHE A 67 -0.74 -0.50 -5.17
CA PHE A 67 -1.71 -0.90 -4.18
C PHE A 67 -2.19 -2.33 -4.45
N THR A 68 -2.31 -3.11 -3.38
CA THR A 68 -2.73 -4.51 -3.41
C THR A 68 -4.15 -4.68 -2.87
N CYS A 69 -4.67 -5.91 -2.86
CA CYS A 69 -5.96 -6.20 -2.21
C CYS A 69 -5.96 -5.81 -0.73
N LYS A 70 -4.81 -5.95 -0.03
CA LYS A 70 -4.69 -5.60 1.39
C LYS A 70 -4.92 -4.10 1.61
N ASP A 71 -4.41 -3.27 0.71
CA ASP A 71 -4.62 -1.82 0.74
C ASP A 71 -6.09 -1.45 0.58
N PHE A 72 -6.80 -2.13 -0.32
CA PHE A 72 -8.21 -1.85 -0.60
C PHE A 72 -9.18 -2.39 0.45
N GLN A 73 -8.73 -3.26 1.35
CA GLN A 73 -9.48 -3.60 2.56
C GLN A 73 -9.52 -2.44 3.57
N ILE A 74 -8.50 -1.57 3.56
CA ILE A 74 -8.41 -0.43 4.48
C ILE A 74 -9.14 0.80 3.89
N ARG A 75 -8.88 1.08 2.60
CA ARG A 75 -9.45 2.25 1.92
C ARG A 75 -9.50 1.99 0.42
N ASN A 76 -10.65 2.23 -0.20
CA ASN A 76 -10.86 1.97 -1.62
C ASN A 76 -10.02 2.88 -2.52
N LEU A 77 -9.88 2.51 -3.80
CA LEU A 77 -9.04 3.23 -4.76
C LEU A 77 -9.47 4.69 -4.97
N ALA A 78 -10.77 4.97 -5.08
CA ALA A 78 -11.26 6.31 -5.39
C ALA A 78 -10.97 7.29 -4.25
N ASP A 79 -11.17 6.86 -3.01
CA ASP A 79 -10.82 7.65 -1.82
C ASP A 79 -9.32 7.90 -1.73
N ARG A 80 -8.50 6.89 -2.04
CA ARG A 80 -7.03 7.03 -2.11
C ARG A 80 -6.59 8.06 -3.17
N ILE A 81 -7.25 8.08 -4.33
CA ILE A 81 -7.03 9.07 -5.38
C ILE A 81 -7.49 10.48 -4.94
N SER A 82 -8.60 10.56 -4.21
CA SER A 82 -9.14 11.81 -3.67
C SER A 82 -8.17 12.46 -2.66
N ASP A 83 -7.56 11.64 -1.80
CA ASP A 83 -6.63 12.11 -0.76
C ASP A 83 -5.37 12.79 -1.31
N ILE A 84 -4.97 12.48 -2.55
CA ILE A 84 -3.76 13.01 -3.17
C ILE A 84 -4.09 14.30 -3.94
N PRO A 85 -3.64 15.48 -3.48
CA PRO A 85 -3.98 16.76 -4.10
C PRO A 85 -3.31 16.94 -5.47
N ASP A 86 -2.15 16.34 -5.68
CA ASP A 86 -1.40 16.43 -6.94
C ASP A 86 -2.12 15.73 -8.10
N LEU A 87 -3.09 14.84 -7.83
CA LEU A 87 -3.89 14.20 -8.88
C LEU A 87 -5.06 15.09 -9.24
N MET A 88 -5.07 15.61 -10.47
CA MET A 88 -6.07 16.58 -10.93
C MET A 88 -6.87 16.07 -12.13
N TYR A 89 -6.22 15.40 -13.08
CA TYR A 89 -6.85 14.96 -14.33
C TYR A 89 -6.53 13.48 -14.61
N LEU A 90 -7.54 12.65 -14.77
CA LEU A 90 -7.38 11.33 -15.35
C LEU A 90 -7.08 11.47 -16.84
N TYR A 91 -6.06 10.75 -17.31
CA TYR A 91 -5.66 10.75 -18.71
C TYR A 91 -6.84 10.41 -19.65
N PRO A 92 -7.01 11.13 -20.77
CA PRO A 92 -6.13 12.21 -21.22
C PRO A 92 -6.35 13.54 -20.49
N GLU A 93 -7.60 13.97 -20.25
CA GLU A 93 -7.95 15.32 -19.74
C GLU A 93 -9.29 15.33 -18.98
N ILE A 94 -9.60 14.26 -18.24
CA ILE A 94 -10.86 14.14 -17.49
C ILE A 94 -10.62 14.63 -16.06
N PRO A 95 -11.34 15.64 -15.54
CA PRO A 95 -11.21 16.06 -14.15
C PRO A 95 -11.37 14.89 -13.17
N LYS A 96 -10.52 14.82 -12.14
CA LYS A 96 -10.50 13.74 -11.14
C LYS A 96 -11.88 13.49 -10.55
N ASP A 97 -12.59 14.54 -10.15
CA ASP A 97 -13.90 14.42 -9.51
C ASP A 97 -15.00 14.03 -10.49
N GLN A 98 -14.85 14.34 -11.78
CA GLN A 98 -15.75 13.84 -12.81
C GLN A 98 -15.55 12.33 -13.04
N ALA A 99 -14.31 11.84 -12.99
CA ALA A 99 -14.00 10.43 -13.17
C ALA A 99 -14.35 9.58 -11.94
N PHE A 100 -13.97 10.04 -10.74
CA PHE A 100 -14.03 9.24 -9.51
C PHE A 100 -15.09 9.70 -8.51
N GLY A 101 -15.75 10.85 -8.71
CA GLY A 101 -16.66 11.45 -7.73
C GLY A 101 -17.77 10.51 -7.26
N LYS A 102 -18.35 9.71 -8.17
CA LYS A 102 -19.39 8.72 -7.83
C LYS A 102 -18.90 7.53 -7.00
N TYR A 103 -17.58 7.36 -6.90
CA TYR A 103 -16.92 6.29 -6.15
C TYR A 103 -16.39 6.76 -4.80
N TYR A 104 -16.44 8.06 -4.51
CA TYR A 104 -16.02 8.57 -3.21
C TYR A 104 -16.97 8.11 -2.11
N THR A 105 -16.41 7.67 -1.00
CA THR A 105 -17.19 7.40 0.20
C THR A 105 -17.72 8.73 0.73
N PRO A 106 -19.04 8.89 0.89
CA PRO A 106 -19.59 10.08 1.52
C PRO A 106 -18.93 10.27 2.88
N ILE A 107 -18.42 11.47 3.15
CA ILE A 107 -17.98 11.82 4.49
C ILE A 107 -19.26 11.77 5.34
N GLN A 108 -19.41 10.73 6.16
CA GLN A 108 -20.47 10.70 7.16
C GLN A 108 -20.29 11.97 8.00
N ASP A 109 -21.36 12.75 8.13
CA ASP A 109 -21.39 13.90 9.03
C ASP A 109 -20.75 13.47 10.36
N PRO A 110 -19.88 14.30 10.96
CA PRO A 110 -19.21 13.94 12.19
C PRO A 110 -20.27 13.52 13.19
N LEU A 111 -20.34 12.21 13.45
CA LEU A 111 -21.29 11.66 14.41
C LEU A 111 -21.06 12.43 15.71
N PRO A 112 -22.14 12.85 16.40
CA PRO A 112 -22.01 13.63 17.62
C PRO A 112 -21.02 12.92 18.54
N TYR A 113 -20.11 13.70 19.14
CA TYR A 113 -19.05 13.18 20.01
C TYR A 113 -19.65 12.17 20.99
N ILE A 114 -19.39 10.88 20.79
CA ILE A 114 -19.83 9.87 21.75
C ILE A 114 -18.82 9.93 22.88
N ASN A 115 -19.26 10.42 24.05
CA ASN A 115 -18.45 10.50 25.26
C ASN A 115 -17.13 11.29 25.08
N GLY A 116 -17.14 12.34 24.25
CA GLY A 116 -15.96 13.19 24.02
C GLY A 116 -14.87 12.58 23.12
N TYR A 117 -15.09 11.40 22.54
CA TYR A 117 -14.16 10.80 21.58
C TYR A 117 -14.40 11.32 20.16
N VAL A 118 -13.31 11.65 19.47
CA VAL A 118 -13.31 12.06 18.05
C VAL A 118 -12.79 10.92 17.20
N LYS A 119 -13.53 10.52 16.17
CA LYS A 119 -13.10 9.46 15.24
C LYS A 119 -12.02 9.99 14.29
N PRO A 120 -10.82 9.37 14.24
CA PRO A 120 -9.79 9.77 13.29
C PRO A 120 -10.16 9.39 11.86
N ILE A 121 -9.68 10.16 10.89
CA ILE A 121 -9.83 9.90 9.46
C ILE A 121 -8.46 9.51 8.89
N LEU A 122 -8.40 8.36 8.22
CA LEU A 122 -7.21 7.91 7.51
C LEU A 122 -7.18 8.54 6.10
N ARG A 123 -6.03 9.12 5.73
CA ARG A 123 -5.78 9.64 4.39
C ARG A 123 -4.41 9.20 3.89
N ILE A 124 -4.29 9.04 2.59
CA ILE A 124 -2.99 8.86 1.93
C ILE A 124 -2.32 10.21 1.72
N GLN A 125 -1.02 10.24 1.96
CA GLN A 125 -0.18 11.39 1.63
C GLN A 125 1.10 10.90 0.97
N ILE A 126 1.54 11.61 -0.06
CA ILE A 126 2.81 11.34 -0.73
C ILE A 126 3.86 12.28 -0.10
N PRO A 127 5.00 11.76 0.38
CA PRO A 127 6.09 12.62 0.85
C PRO A 127 6.49 13.62 -0.24
N GLY A 128 6.49 14.91 0.08
CA GLY A 128 6.80 15.98 -0.88
C GLY A 128 5.64 16.48 -1.74
N SER A 129 4.44 15.85 -1.71
CA SER A 129 3.26 16.44 -2.36
C SER A 129 2.83 17.70 -1.62
N GLN A 130 2.67 18.80 -2.35
CA GLN A 130 2.25 20.09 -1.79
C GLN A 130 0.78 19.98 -1.38
N MET A 131 0.53 19.76 -0.08
CA MET A 131 -0.81 20.02 0.45
C MET A 131 -1.12 21.51 0.24
N PRO A 132 -2.34 21.89 -0.17
CA PRO A 132 -2.74 23.27 -0.07
C PRO A 132 -2.68 23.66 1.41
N SER A 133 -1.66 24.44 1.76
CA SER A 133 -1.56 25.06 3.07
C SER A 133 -2.77 25.97 3.21
N ASN A 134 -3.77 25.56 3.98
CA ASN A 134 -4.79 26.48 4.48
C ASN A 134 -4.09 27.48 5.43
N GLY A 135 -3.48 28.52 4.86
CA GLY A 135 -3.21 29.80 5.50
C GLY A 135 -2.12 29.89 6.59
N LEU A 136 -1.28 28.87 6.82
CA LEU A 136 -0.18 28.99 7.78
C LEU A 136 1.15 29.30 7.07
N PRO A 137 1.78 30.48 7.32
CA PRO A 137 3.07 30.81 6.73
C PRO A 137 4.18 30.00 7.41
N GLY A 138 4.90 29.18 6.64
CA GLY A 138 6.19 28.60 7.07
C GLY A 138 6.27 27.09 7.35
N GLY A 139 5.42 26.25 6.76
CA GLY A 139 5.47 24.79 6.99
C GLY A 139 6.37 24.03 6.02
N MET A 140 7.67 23.94 6.30
CA MET A 140 8.49 22.85 5.76
C MET A 140 7.98 21.57 6.43
N ASN A 141 7.20 20.74 5.72
CA ASN A 141 6.65 19.49 6.26
C ASN A 141 7.78 18.45 6.42
N SER A 142 8.64 18.63 7.42
CA SER A 142 9.56 17.59 7.88
C SER A 142 8.74 16.56 8.64
N TYR A 143 8.40 15.44 7.99
CA TYR A 143 7.87 14.29 8.70
C TYR A 143 8.96 13.79 9.66
N PRO A 144 8.75 13.80 10.98
CA PRO A 144 9.68 13.15 11.87
C PRO A 144 9.71 11.66 11.50
N SER A 145 10.88 11.12 11.19
CA SER A 145 11.08 9.68 11.11
C SER A 145 10.48 9.06 12.37
N THR A 146 9.72 7.97 12.22
CA THR A 146 9.25 7.18 13.37
C THR A 146 10.39 6.96 14.35
N PRO A 147 10.22 7.22 15.66
CA PRO A 147 11.30 7.09 16.62
C PRO A 147 11.88 5.68 16.50
N GLN A 148 13.17 5.59 16.15
CA GLN A 148 13.85 4.31 16.19
C GLN A 148 13.83 3.84 17.65
N ASN A 149 13.36 2.61 17.88
CA ASN A 149 13.51 1.98 19.19
C ASN A 149 15.01 1.98 19.54
N MET A 150 15.38 2.81 20.51
CA MET A 150 16.75 2.89 21.04
C MET A 150 17.20 1.60 21.73
N PHE A 151 16.28 0.65 21.93
CA PHE A 151 16.57 -0.70 22.41
C PHE A 151 16.88 -1.63 21.24
N HIS A 152 17.98 -1.37 20.54
CA HIS A 152 18.71 -2.47 19.90
C HIS A 152 19.47 -3.21 21.01
N PRO A 153 19.28 -4.52 21.22
CA PRO A 153 20.15 -5.27 22.12
C PRO A 153 21.56 -5.20 21.55
N HIS A 154 22.40 -4.37 22.16
CA HIS A 154 23.81 -4.29 21.83
C HIS A 154 24.42 -5.64 22.23
N SER A 155 24.86 -6.42 21.24
CA SER A 155 25.81 -7.49 21.52
C SER A 155 27.05 -6.87 22.18
N PRO A 156 27.62 -7.48 23.25
CA PRO A 156 28.79 -6.92 23.91
C PRO A 156 29.98 -6.78 22.93
N PRO A 157 30.86 -5.79 23.11
CA PRO A 157 32.01 -5.60 22.24
C PRO A 157 33.04 -6.72 22.47
N ASP A 158 33.25 -7.54 21.45
CA ASP A 158 34.34 -8.52 21.42
C ASP A 158 35.65 -7.78 21.09
N HIS A 159 36.41 -7.46 22.14
CA HIS A 159 37.77 -6.97 22.00
C HIS A 159 38.69 -8.12 21.65
N THR A 160 38.73 -8.52 20.38
CA THR A 160 39.94 -9.00 19.69
C THR A 160 39.57 -9.37 18.25
N ARG A 161 39.93 -8.52 17.29
CA ARG A 161 40.75 -8.95 16.16
C ARG A 161 41.13 -7.78 15.28
N ASP A 162 42.43 -7.70 15.10
CA ASP A 162 43.13 -6.73 14.28
C ASP A 162 42.57 -6.68 12.85
N THR A 163 42.58 -5.47 12.34
CA THR A 163 42.31 -5.13 10.95
C THR A 163 43.42 -5.70 10.06
N ALA A 164 43.05 -6.28 8.93
CA ALA A 164 43.91 -6.30 7.76
C ALA A 164 43.07 -5.86 6.56
N SER A 165 43.45 -4.68 6.09
CA SER A 165 42.90 -3.93 4.97
C SER A 165 43.35 -4.49 3.61
N VAL A 166 42.53 -4.15 2.59
CA VAL A 166 42.79 -3.97 1.14
C VAL A 166 43.01 -5.16 0.20
N VAL A 167 42.24 -5.03 -0.89
CA VAL A 167 42.62 -5.13 -2.32
C VAL A 167 42.38 -6.43 -3.09
N SER A 168 41.75 -6.18 -4.24
CA SER A 168 41.41 -7.03 -5.37
C SER A 168 42.61 -7.76 -5.99
N GLY A 169 42.37 -8.91 -6.60
CA GLY A 169 43.33 -9.49 -7.57
C GLY A 169 43.16 -10.98 -7.82
N ASP A 170 42.44 -11.29 -8.89
CA ASP A 170 42.71 -12.29 -9.94
C ASP A 170 43.35 -13.67 -9.65
N SER A 171 42.80 -14.65 -10.39
CA SER A 171 43.44 -15.86 -10.96
C SER A 171 43.41 -17.22 -10.21
N ASN A 172 42.68 -18.16 -10.84
CA ASN A 172 43.05 -19.53 -11.24
C ASN A 172 43.30 -20.68 -10.21
N TYR A 173 42.32 -21.62 -10.20
CA TYR A 173 42.38 -23.12 -10.21
C TYR A 173 43.13 -23.91 -9.07
N PRO A 174 42.93 -25.24 -8.92
CA PRO A 174 41.70 -26.08 -8.89
C PRO A 174 41.68 -27.19 -7.77
N ASN A 175 40.56 -27.92 -7.67
CA ASN A 175 40.38 -29.32 -7.15
C ASN A 175 40.35 -29.67 -5.64
N GLY A 176 39.41 -30.58 -5.31
CA GLY A 176 39.35 -31.43 -4.09
C GLY A 176 38.02 -31.26 -3.33
N VAL A 177 36.93 -31.99 -3.62
CA VAL A 177 36.58 -33.38 -3.24
C VAL A 177 36.41 -33.60 -1.72
N GLU A 178 35.17 -34.02 -1.38
CA GLU A 178 34.69 -34.82 -0.23
C GLU A 178 34.09 -34.16 1.05
N ASN A 179 32.78 -34.46 1.20
CA ASN A 179 32.05 -34.97 2.36
C ASN A 179 31.90 -34.13 3.65
N GLY A 180 30.63 -33.91 4.04
CA GLY A 180 30.29 -33.58 5.42
C GLY A 180 28.90 -32.98 5.65
N THR A 181 27.89 -33.86 5.70
CA THR A 181 26.62 -33.78 6.45
C THR A 181 26.32 -32.53 7.30
N GLY A 182 25.15 -31.91 7.07
CA GLY A 182 24.53 -30.97 8.02
C GLY A 182 23.09 -30.66 7.61
N MET A 183 22.13 -31.22 8.34
CA MET A 183 20.71 -31.32 7.99
C MET A 183 19.99 -29.97 7.90
N GLU A 184 19.29 -29.80 6.79
CA GLU A 184 18.19 -28.86 6.55
C GLU A 184 16.98 -29.30 7.39
N TYR A 185 16.46 -28.41 8.25
CA TYR A 185 15.16 -28.58 8.88
C TYR A 185 14.17 -27.63 8.23
N ASP A 186 13.38 -28.19 7.31
CA ASP A 186 12.18 -27.61 6.72
C ASP A 186 11.08 -27.39 7.78
N ILE A 187 11.04 -26.20 8.37
CA ILE A 187 9.80 -25.66 8.95
C ILE A 187 9.04 -25.03 7.81
N PHE A 188 8.25 -25.80 7.05
CA PHE A 188 7.06 -25.34 6.31
C PHE A 188 6.44 -26.52 5.56
N ASN A 189 6.13 -27.59 6.28
CA ASN A 189 5.08 -28.53 5.86
C ASN A 189 4.44 -29.09 7.13
N GLN A 190 3.39 -28.40 7.60
CA GLN A 190 2.40 -29.05 8.42
C GLN A 190 1.02 -28.75 7.83
N ASP A 191 0.42 -29.85 7.38
CA ASP A 191 -0.79 -29.94 6.61
C ASP A 191 -2.02 -29.34 7.30
N PHE A 192 -2.85 -28.81 6.42
CA PHE A 192 -4.20 -28.35 6.63
C PHE A 192 -5.12 -29.57 6.82
N SER A 193 -5.48 -29.91 8.06
CA SER A 193 -6.64 -30.77 8.33
C SER A 193 -7.10 -30.61 9.77
N SER A 194 -8.07 -29.72 9.99
CA SER A 194 -9.00 -29.77 11.12
C SER A 194 -10.22 -28.93 10.77
N SER A 195 -11.31 -29.60 10.43
CA SER A 195 -12.64 -29.02 10.37
C SER A 195 -13.14 -28.78 11.80
N GLU A 196 -12.97 -27.59 12.34
CA GLU A 196 -13.74 -27.16 13.51
C GLU A 196 -15.12 -26.69 13.03
N GLN A 197 -16.13 -27.53 13.28
CA GLN A 197 -17.54 -27.15 13.20
C GLN A 197 -17.83 -26.13 14.30
N LEU A 198 -18.20 -24.91 13.90
CA LEU A 198 -18.79 -23.93 14.81
C LEU A 198 -20.10 -24.51 15.37
N PRO A 199 -20.38 -24.34 16.68
CA PRO A 199 -21.65 -24.77 17.26
C PRO A 199 -22.79 -23.97 16.61
N GLN A 200 -23.79 -24.68 16.08
CA GLN A 200 -25.04 -24.06 15.65
C GLN A 200 -25.86 -23.70 16.88
N ILE A 201 -26.19 -22.43 17.02
CA ILE A 201 -27.12 -21.92 18.03
C ILE A 201 -28.53 -22.29 17.53
N ASN A 202 -29.26 -23.11 18.30
CA ASN A 202 -30.65 -23.44 18.00
C ASN A 202 -31.54 -22.21 18.23
N GLU A 203 -32.50 -21.97 17.34
CA GLU A 203 -33.45 -20.85 17.44
C GLU A 203 -34.34 -20.91 18.69
N GLU A 204 -34.41 -22.07 19.35
CA GLU A 204 -35.11 -22.28 20.63
C GLU A 204 -34.39 -21.61 21.82
N ASP A 205 -33.04 -21.57 21.82
CA ASP A 205 -32.27 -20.95 22.92
C ASP A 205 -32.36 -19.41 22.91
N VAL A 206 -32.70 -18.83 21.75
CA VAL A 206 -32.86 -17.37 21.59
C VAL A 206 -34.19 -16.90 22.18
N LEU A 207 -35.21 -17.77 22.22
CA LEU A 207 -36.54 -17.44 22.74
C LEU A 207 -36.63 -17.54 24.28
N GLU A 208 -35.81 -18.37 24.93
CA GLU A 208 -35.75 -18.43 26.40
C GLU A 208 -35.12 -17.17 27.02
N LEU A 209 -34.21 -16.51 26.32
CA LEU A 209 -33.61 -15.25 26.81
C LEU A 209 -34.60 -14.07 26.76
N TYR A 210 -35.60 -14.11 25.88
CA TYR A 210 -36.58 -13.04 25.73
C TYR A 210 -37.71 -13.10 26.77
N ASN A 211 -38.00 -14.29 27.34
CA ASN A 211 -39.12 -14.48 28.28
C ASN A 211 -38.75 -14.35 29.77
N ASN A 212 -37.46 -14.27 30.12
CA ASN A 212 -37.03 -14.10 31.52
C ASN A 212 -36.70 -12.64 31.89
N SER A 213 -37.15 -11.66 31.09
CA SER A 213 -36.95 -10.22 31.32
C SER A 213 -38.26 -9.46 31.56
N ALA A 214 -39.20 -10.05 32.30
CA ALA A 214 -40.42 -9.39 32.78
C ALA A 214 -40.62 -9.63 34.29
#